data_AF-A0A7S2UDW2-F1
#
_entry.id   AF-A0A7S2UDW2-F1
#
_cell.length_a   1.000
_cell.length_b   1.000
_cell.length_c   1.000
_cell.angle_alpha   90.00
_cell.angle_beta   90.00
_cell.angle_gamma   90.00
#
_symmetry.space_group_name_H-M   'P 1'
#
loop_
_entity.id
_entity.type
_entity.pdbx_description
1 polymer ?
#
loop_
_entity_poly.entity_id
_entity_poly.type
_entity_poly.pdbx_seq_one_letter_code
_entity_poly.pdbx_strand_id
1 'polypeptide(L)'
;ALGIEFTGLLHTCYVIQRIAARLAGKPIESNEPPRKLVANIFFYFRCVMSIAILGFSFAVTLTALFTGKSAIWDSVPPAASTIIFFVLLCVVGLLEGSQIAYFAVSKLQASERGDSYFAKKTCELLFKNNNHNLAAFMI
;
A
#
# COMPACT_ATOMS: atom_id res chain seq x y z
N ALA A 1 -10.21 -11.14 -9.24
CA ALA A 1 -10.30 -10.64 -7.85
C ALA A 1 -10.64 -11.76 -6.87
N LEU A 2 -11.75 -12.49 -7.07
CA LEU A 2 -12.26 -13.49 -6.12
C LEU A 2 -11.26 -14.58 -5.67
N GLY A 3 -10.41 -15.08 -6.58
CA GLY A 3 -9.42 -16.11 -6.26
C GLY A 3 -8.31 -15.65 -5.31
N ILE A 4 -7.81 -14.42 -5.49
CA ILE A 4 -6.74 -13.84 -4.63
C ILE A 4 -7.32 -13.43 -3.27
N GLU A 5 -8.57 -12.96 -3.24
CA GLU A 5 -9.29 -12.74 -1.98
C GLU A 5 -9.52 -14.05 -1.22
N PHE A 6 -9.73 -15.16 -1.93
CA PHE A 6 -9.88 -16.47 -1.31
C PHE A 6 -8.58 -17.01 -0.72
N THR A 7 -7.41 -16.74 -1.33
CA THR A 7 -6.12 -17.22 -0.80
C THR A 7 -5.69 -16.50 0.48
N GLY A 8 -6.24 -15.32 0.76
CA GLY A 8 -5.92 -14.58 1.97
C GLY A 8 -4.61 -13.79 1.91
N LEU A 9 -3.85 -13.86 0.81
CA LEU A 9 -2.51 -13.27 0.71
C LEU A 9 -2.48 -11.75 0.93
N LEU A 10 -3.55 -11.04 0.55
CA LEU A 10 -3.67 -9.58 0.68
C LEU A 10 -4.36 -9.12 1.98
N HIS A 11 -4.66 -10.03 2.91
CA HIS A 11 -5.48 -9.69 4.09
C HIS A 11 -4.77 -8.80 5.12
N THR A 12 -3.44 -8.68 5.05
CA THR A 12 -2.68 -7.71 5.86
C THR A 12 -3.15 -6.27 5.60
N CYS A 13 -3.54 -5.93 4.36
CA CYS A 13 -4.04 -4.60 4.03
C CYS A 13 -5.30 -4.22 4.82
N TYR A 14 -6.22 -5.17 5.08
CA TYR A 14 -7.42 -4.92 5.88
C TYR A 14 -7.08 -4.58 7.34
N VAL A 15 -6.04 -5.21 7.89
CA VAL A 15 -5.57 -4.92 9.26
C VAL A 15 -5.00 -3.51 9.31
N ILE A 16 -4.12 -3.17 8.36
CA ILE A 16 -3.51 -1.84 8.26
C ILE A 16 -4.60 -0.77 8.07
N GLN A 17 -5.56 -1.00 7.19
CA GLN A 17 -6.66 -0.07 6.93
C GLN A 17 -7.49 0.21 8.19
N ARG A 18 -7.80 -0.83 8.97
CA ARG A 18 -8.53 -0.69 10.26
C ARG A 18 -7.70 0.07 11.30
N ILE A 19 -6.39 -0.18 11.38
CA ILE A 19 -5.50 0.54 12.28
C ILE A 19 -5.42 2.02 11.87
N ALA A 20 -5.19 2.31 10.59
CA ALA A 20 -5.13 3.66 10.06
C ALA A 20 -6.44 4.43 10.27
N ALA A 21 -7.59 3.80 10.02
CA ALA A 21 -8.91 4.36 10.28
C ALA A 21 -9.13 4.67 11.77
N ARG A 22 -8.64 3.79 12.66
CA ARG A 22 -8.69 4.01 14.10
C ARG A 22 -7.81 5.17 14.54
N LEU A 23 -6.61 5.29 13.95
CA LEU A 23 -5.69 6.41 14.20
C LEU A 23 -6.24 7.74 13.64
N ALA A 24 -6.95 7.69 12.51
CA ALA A 24 -7.59 8.85 11.89
C ALA A 24 -8.92 9.27 12.56
N GLY A 25 -9.36 8.55 13.60
CA GLY A 25 -10.60 8.85 14.32
C GLY A 25 -11.89 8.59 13.55
N LYS A 26 -11.82 7.96 12.37
CA LYS A 26 -12.96 7.60 11.52
C LYS A 26 -12.96 6.10 11.27
N PRO A 27 -13.54 5.28 12.16
CA PRO A 27 -13.61 3.84 11.96
C PRO A 27 -14.38 3.54 10.67
N ILE A 28 -13.93 2.53 9.93
CA ILE A 28 -14.56 2.14 8.67
C ILE A 28 -15.96 1.58 8.98
N GLU A 29 -17.00 2.29 8.57
CA GLU A 29 -18.37 1.78 8.63
C GLU A 29 -18.53 0.65 7.62
N SER A 30 -18.70 -0.57 8.12
CA SER A 30 -18.94 -1.73 7.28
C SER A 30 -20.43 -1.82 6.99
N ASN A 31 -20.79 -1.76 5.71
CA ASN A 31 -22.18 -1.92 5.23
C ASN A 31 -22.62 -3.40 5.21
N GLU A 32 -21.82 -4.31 5.75
CA GLU A 32 -22.07 -5.75 5.76
C GLU A 32 -22.65 -6.21 7.11
N PRO A 33 -23.55 -7.22 7.10
CA PRO A 33 -24.08 -7.77 8.33
C PRO A 33 -22.97 -8.34 9.23
N PRO A 34 -23.14 -8.30 10.57
CA PRO A 34 -22.13 -8.75 11.51
C PRO A 34 -21.72 -10.20 11.23
N ARG A 35 -20.41 -10.41 11.06
CA ARG A 35 -19.85 -11.72 10.68
C ARG A 35 -20.13 -12.75 11.77
N LYS A 36 -20.65 -13.92 11.37
CA LYS A 36 -20.79 -15.09 12.26
C LYS A 36 -19.42 -15.47 12.85
N LEU A 37 -19.43 -16.03 14.06
CA LEU A 37 -18.21 -16.34 14.84
C LEU A 37 -17.17 -17.15 14.06
N VAL A 38 -17.60 -18.18 13.32
CA VAL A 38 -16.73 -19.02 12.47
C VAL A 38 -16.10 -18.21 11.33
N ALA A 39 -16.87 -17.34 10.67
CA ALA A 39 -16.36 -16.48 9.60
C ALA A 39 -15.37 -15.45 10.12
N ASN A 40 -15.56 -14.97 11.35
CA ASN A 40 -14.64 -14.04 11.99
C ASN A 40 -13.29 -14.71 12.31
N ILE A 41 -13.31 -15.91 12.90
CA ILE A 41 -12.09 -16.70 13.19
C ILE A 41 -11.33 -16.98 11.89
N PHE A 42 -12.03 -17.41 10.85
CA PHE A 42 -11.42 -17.71 9.56
C PHE A 42 -10.77 -16.48 8.90
N PHE A 43 -11.41 -15.31 9.03
CA PHE A 43 -10.86 -14.04 8.57
C PHE A 43 -9.55 -13.69 9.31
N TYR A 44 -9.55 -13.74 10.64
CA TYR A 44 -8.36 -13.42 11.43
C TYR A 44 -7.22 -14.43 11.21
N PHE A 45 -7.53 -15.71 11.03
CA PHE A 45 -6.53 -16.72 10.66
C PHE A 45 -5.81 -16.34 9.36
N ARG A 46 -6.56 -15.97 8.31
CA ARG A 46 -5.98 -15.53 7.03
C ARG A 46 -5.14 -14.25 7.18
N CYS A 47 -5.58 -13.30 8.01
CA CYS A 47 -4.80 -12.11 8.34
C CYS A 47 -3.45 -12.48 8.98
N VAL A 48 -3.46 -13.37 9.99
CA VAL A 48 -2.23 -13.82 10.66
C VAL A 48 -1.31 -14.56 9.70
N MET A 49 -1.86 -15.46 8.87
CA MET A 49 -1.08 -16.16 7.83
C MET A 49 -0.43 -15.20 6.84
N SER A 50 -1.18 -14.19 6.36
CA SER A 50 -0.66 -13.15 5.47
C SER A 50 0.48 -12.35 6.11
N ILE A 51 0.33 -11.94 7.38
CA ILE A 51 1.37 -11.24 8.14
C ILE A 51 2.61 -12.13 8.31
N ALA A 52 2.42 -13.42 8.61
CA ALA A 52 3.52 -14.37 8.78
C ALA A 52 4.31 -14.56 7.48
N ILE A 53 3.62 -14.72 6.33
CA ILE A 53 4.26 -14.85 5.03
C ILE A 53 5.03 -13.57 4.67
N LEU A 54 4.43 -12.41 4.89
CA LEU A 54 5.09 -11.12 4.65
C LEU A 54 6.35 -10.98 5.52
N GLY A 55 6.23 -11.24 6.82
CA GLY A 55 7.35 -11.20 7.76
C GLY A 55 8.46 -12.18 7.39
N PHE A 56 8.11 -13.39 6.96
CA PHE A 56 9.06 -14.37 6.48
C PHE A 56 9.79 -13.91 5.21
N SER A 57 9.06 -13.41 4.20
CA SER A 57 9.68 -12.89 2.97
C SER A 57 10.61 -11.71 3.25
N PHE A 58 10.26 -10.88 4.22
CA PHE A 58 11.05 -9.73 4.63
C PHE A 58 12.33 -10.18 5.33
N ALA A 59 12.23 -11.15 6.25
CA ALA A 59 13.38 -11.74 6.93
C ALA A 59 14.35 -12.40 5.93
N VAL A 60 13.84 -13.20 4.97
CA VAL A 60 14.67 -13.82 3.92
C VAL A 60 15.39 -12.77 3.08
N THR A 61 14.70 -11.67 2.73
CA THR A 61 15.30 -10.55 1.99
C THR A 61 16.44 -9.90 2.76
N LEU A 62 16.24 -9.62 4.06
CA LEU A 62 17.29 -9.05 4.91
C LEU A 62 18.46 -10.02 5.09
N THR A 63 18.20 -11.32 5.32
CA THR A 63 19.25 -12.33 5.42
C THR A 63 20.04 -12.45 4.12
N ALA A 64 19.39 -12.39 2.95
CA ALA A 64 20.05 -12.40 1.66
C ALA A 64 20.96 -11.18 1.46
N LEU A 65 20.51 -9.99 1.88
CA LEU A 65 21.30 -8.75 1.86
C LEU A 65 22.53 -8.84 2.77
N PHE A 66 22.38 -9.33 4.00
CA PHE A 66 23.50 -9.46 4.94
C PHE A 66 24.51 -10.55 4.55
N THR A 67 24.04 -11.61 3.88
CA THR A 67 24.90 -12.72 3.44
C THR A 67 25.54 -12.45 2.06
N GLY A 68 25.29 -11.27 1.46
CA GLY A 68 25.82 -10.94 0.13
C GLY A 68 25.26 -11.83 -1.00
N LYS A 69 24.13 -12.51 -0.78
CA LYS A 69 23.46 -13.34 -1.80
C LYS A 69 22.50 -12.52 -2.68
N SER A 70 22.50 -11.20 -2.54
CA SER A 70 21.72 -10.25 -3.32
C SER A 70 22.48 -9.77 -4.55
N ALA A 71 21.78 -9.34 -5.62
CA ALA A 71 22.37 -8.79 -6.85
C ALA A 71 23.00 -7.38 -6.70
N ILE A 72 23.34 -6.96 -5.48
CA ILE A 72 24.04 -5.70 -5.21
C ILE A 72 25.53 -5.89 -5.51
N TRP A 73 26.20 -4.82 -5.95
CA TRP A 73 27.65 -4.83 -6.19
C TRP A 73 28.44 -5.28 -4.96
N ASP A 74 29.41 -6.17 -5.20
CA ASP A 74 30.29 -6.77 -4.18
C ASP A 74 31.07 -5.71 -3.38
N SER A 75 31.30 -4.53 -3.96
CA SER A 75 32.04 -3.44 -3.33
C SER A 75 31.25 -2.67 -2.26
N VAL A 76 29.95 -2.92 -2.09
CA VAL A 76 29.10 -2.18 -1.16
C VAL A 76 28.98 -2.93 0.19
N PRO A 77 29.31 -2.31 1.33
CA PRO A 77 29.15 -2.93 2.64
C PRO A 77 27.69 -3.37 2.90
N PRO A 78 27.45 -4.53 3.54
CA PRO A 78 26.09 -5.03 3.79
C PRO A 78 25.16 -4.04 4.54
N ALA A 79 25.73 -3.24 5.45
CA ALA A 79 25.00 -2.21 6.17
C ALA A 79 24.50 -1.09 5.23
N ALA A 80 25.33 -0.64 4.29
CA ALA A 80 24.95 0.37 3.30
C ALA A 80 23.86 -0.17 2.35
N SER A 81 23.99 -1.41 1.90
CA SER A 81 22.99 -2.12 1.09
C SER A 81 21.62 -2.18 1.77
N THR A 82 21.60 -2.43 3.08
CA THR A 82 20.37 -2.48 3.88
C THR A 82 19.70 -1.11 3.97
N ILE A 83 20.48 -0.05 4.22
CA ILE A 83 19.95 1.32 4.26
C ILE A 83 19.35 1.71 2.91
N ILE A 84 20.07 1.44 1.82
CA ILE A 84 19.60 1.71 0.46
C ILE A 84 18.30 0.95 0.18
N PHE A 85 18.23 -0.33 0.57
CA PHE A 85 17.01 -1.14 0.43
C PHE A 85 15.81 -0.50 1.12
N PHE A 86 15.94 -0.04 2.37
CA PHE A 86 14.85 0.63 3.08
C PHE A 86 14.45 1.96 2.43
N VAL A 87 15.42 2.76 1.98
CA VAL A 87 15.12 4.02 1.29
C VAL A 87 14.34 3.76 0.00
N LEU A 88 14.80 2.83 -0.82
CA LEU A 88 14.11 2.46 -2.06
C LEU A 88 12.74 1.85 -1.80
N LEU A 89 12.60 1.00 -0.77
CA LEU A 89 11.31 0.44 -0.36
C LEU A 89 10.32 1.54 0.05
N CYS A 90 10.77 2.55 0.78
CA CYS A 90 9.95 3.72 1.12
C CYS A 90 9.53 4.52 -0.13
N VAL A 91 10.45 4.75 -1.07
CA VAL A 91 10.15 5.46 -2.31
C VAL A 91 9.13 4.70 -3.15
N VAL A 92 9.32 3.40 -3.35
CA VAL A 92 8.36 2.56 -4.09
C VAL A 92 7.00 2.55 -3.41
N GLY A 93 6.96 2.39 -2.08
CA GLY A 93 5.72 2.46 -1.31
C GLY A 93 4.98 3.79 -1.48
N LEU A 94 5.71 4.92 -1.51
CA LEU A 94 5.14 6.23 -1.77
C LEU A 94 4.60 6.35 -3.21
N LEU A 95 5.33 5.83 -4.20
CA LEU A 95 4.92 5.85 -5.60
C LEU A 95 3.63 5.04 -5.81
N GLU A 96 3.56 3.81 -5.32
CA GLU A 96 2.36 2.95 -5.41
C GLU A 96 1.17 3.55 -4.64
N GLY A 97 1.40 4.06 -3.42
CA GLY A 97 0.37 4.73 -2.63
C GLY A 97 -0.18 5.98 -3.31
N SER A 98 0.70 6.76 -3.97
CA SER A 98 0.28 7.95 -4.72
C SER A 98 -0.60 7.60 -5.92
N GLN A 99 -0.35 6.48 -6.61
CA GLN A 99 -1.20 6.03 -7.71
C GLN A 99 -2.62 5.71 -7.23
N ILE A 100 -2.79 5.02 -6.11
CA ILE A 100 -4.12 4.73 -5.54
C ILE A 100 -4.83 6.04 -5.15
N ALA A 101 -4.11 6.98 -4.54
CA ALA A 101 -4.65 8.29 -4.18
C ALA A 101 -5.08 9.10 -5.40
N TYR A 102 -4.26 9.13 -6.46
CA TYR A 102 -4.59 9.81 -7.71
C TYR A 102 -5.80 9.18 -8.42
N PHE A 103 -5.98 7.85 -8.35
CA PHE A 103 -7.17 7.17 -8.87
C PHE A 103 -8.44 7.52 -8.07
N ALA A 104 -8.35 7.74 -6.76
CA ALA A 104 -9.48 8.22 -5.98
C ALA A 104 -9.81 9.69 -6.33
N VAL A 105 -8.78 10.53 -6.49
CA VAL A 105 -8.93 11.96 -6.82
C VAL A 105 -9.46 12.19 -8.24
N SER A 106 -9.20 11.30 -9.19
CA SER A 106 -9.77 11.36 -10.56
C SER A 106 -11.29 11.24 -10.59
N LYS A 107 -11.90 10.69 -9.54
CA LYS A 107 -13.35 10.56 -9.40
C LYS A 107 -14.03 11.74 -8.70
N LEU A 108 -13.27 12.69 -8.15
CA LEU A 108 -13.80 13.86 -7.44
C LEU A 108 -14.01 15.05 -8.39
N GLN A 109 -15.10 15.78 -8.20
CA GLN A 109 -15.34 17.04 -8.91
C GLN A 109 -14.32 18.10 -8.47
N ALA A 110 -13.98 19.04 -9.36
CA ALA A 110 -12.97 20.07 -9.07
C ALA A 110 -13.30 20.92 -7.82
N SER A 111 -14.59 21.13 -7.53
CA SER A 111 -15.09 21.84 -6.34
C SER A 111 -14.88 21.09 -5.02
N GLU A 112 -14.67 19.78 -5.07
CA GLU A 112 -14.51 18.92 -3.89
C GLU A 112 -13.04 18.64 -3.56
N ARG A 113 -12.12 19.11 -4.41
CA ARG A 113 -10.67 19.01 -4.19
C ARG A 113 -10.29 20.05 -3.13
N GLY A 114 -10.05 19.58 -1.91
CA GLY A 114 -9.88 20.42 -0.71
C GLY A 114 -8.86 21.56 -0.82
N ASP A 115 -8.81 22.41 0.21
CA ASP A 115 -8.15 23.72 0.12
C ASP A 115 -6.62 23.75 0.26
N SER A 116 -5.97 22.60 0.43
CA SER A 116 -4.52 22.56 0.59
C SER A 116 -3.79 23.02 -0.68
N TYR A 117 -2.87 23.98 -0.52
CA TYR A 117 -2.09 24.57 -1.61
C TYR A 117 -1.32 23.51 -2.42
N PHE A 118 -0.62 22.60 -1.71
CA PHE A 118 0.13 21.51 -2.37
C PHE A 118 -0.81 20.52 -3.05
N ALA A 119 -1.96 20.20 -2.46
CA ALA A 119 -2.93 19.29 -3.07
C ALA A 119 -3.52 19.87 -4.36
N LYS A 120 -3.86 21.16 -4.37
CA LYS A 120 -4.36 21.86 -5.57
C LYS A 120 -3.31 21.90 -6.67
N LYS A 121 -2.06 22.24 -6.36
CA LYS A 121 -0.96 22.25 -7.34
C LYS A 121 -0.70 20.86 -7.95
N THR A 122 -0.71 19.81 -7.14
CA THR A 122 -0.57 18.44 -7.64
C THR A 122 -1.76 18.02 -8.50
N CYS A 123 -2.99 18.37 -8.12
CA CYS A 123 -4.18 18.11 -8.94
C CYS A 123 -4.15 18.90 -10.27
N GLU A 124 -3.77 20.17 -10.25
CA GLU A 124 -3.61 21.00 -11.46
C GLU A 124 -2.65 20.36 -12.45
N LEU A 125 -1.54 19.78 -11.98
CA LEU A 125 -0.61 19.02 -12.82
C LEU A 125 -1.21 17.70 -13.33
N LEU A 126 -1.92 16.98 -12.46
CA LEU A 126 -2.53 15.68 -12.79
C LEU A 126 -3.59 15.79 -13.90
N PHE A 127 -4.41 16.84 -13.89
CA PHE A 127 -5.48 17.09 -14.87
C PHE A 127 -5.10 18.10 -15.97
N LYS A 128 -3.83 18.53 -16.02
CA LYS A 128 -3.33 19.40 -17.09
C LYS A 128 -3.57 18.73 -18.45
N ASN A 129 -3.75 19.52 -19.51
CA ASN A 129 -3.93 19.04 -20.88
C ASN A 129 -5.19 18.17 -21.12
N ASN A 130 -6.34 18.64 -20.64
CA ASN A 130 -7.65 18.04 -20.90
C ASN A 130 -7.75 16.56 -20.48
N ASN A 131 -7.18 16.22 -19.32
CA ASN A 131 -7.11 14.87 -18.75
C ASN A 131 -6.32 13.81 -19.56
N HIS A 132 -5.66 14.16 -20.67
CA HIS A 132 -4.87 13.21 -21.49
C HIS A 132 -3.47 12.84 -20.92
N ASN A 133 -3.17 13.23 -19.68
CA ASN A 133 -1.93 12.90 -19.00
C ASN A 133 -2.12 11.68 -18.08
N LEU A 134 -1.44 11.64 -16.93
CA LEU A 134 -1.46 10.51 -15.99
C LEU A 134 -2.88 10.03 -15.63
N ALA A 135 -3.85 10.95 -15.54
CA ALA A 135 -5.26 10.60 -15.29
C ALA A 135 -5.89 9.71 -16.37
N ALA A 136 -5.51 9.85 -17.64
CA ALA A 136 -5.97 8.98 -18.74
C ALA A 136 -5.23 7.63 -18.80
N PHE A 137 -4.02 7.54 -18.24
CA PHE A 137 -3.28 6.27 -18.12
C PHE A 137 -3.80 5.39 -16.96
N MET A 138 -4.51 5.99 -16.01
CA MET A 138 -4.98 5.35 -14.78
C MET A 138 -6.45 4.90 -14.82
N ILE A 139 -7.14 5.10 -15.96
CA ILE A 139 -8.49 4.61 -16.28
C ILE A 139 -8.35 3.48 -17.30
#